data_AF-A0A6N6RN30-F1
#
_entry.id   AF-A0A6N6RN30-F1
#
_cell.length_a   1.000
_cell.length_b   1.000
_cell.length_c   1.000
_cell.angle_alpha   90.00
_cell.angle_beta   90.00
_cell.angle_gamma   90.00
#
_symmetry.space_group_name_H-M   'P 1'
#
loop_
_entity.id
_entity.type
_entity.pdbx_description
1 polymer ?
#
loop_
_entity_poly.entity_id
_entity_poly.type
_entity_poly.pdbx_seq_one_letter_code
_entity_poly.pdbx_strand_id
1 'polypeptide(L)'
;MSDRSDWLLRERATIVFDDIVGPVFADLVERYDGAGGLVVKVVPDSPLILGIERYSSLMVRRPDGIEMIVCVYWVGGSGRLVAENIHMVTLSKTFDLFTVTREALNEQVRFLSGLER
;
A
#
# COMPACT_ATOMS: atom_id res chain seq x y z
N MET A 1 26.38 -12.13 10.46
CA MET A 1 25.28 -12.86 9.76
C MET A 1 24.00 -12.02 9.63
N SER A 2 23.83 -10.92 10.38
CA SER A 2 22.68 -10.00 10.28
C SER A 2 22.64 -9.21 8.96
N ASP A 3 23.77 -8.62 8.57
CA ASP A 3 23.79 -7.62 7.49
C ASP A 3 23.41 -8.19 6.12
N ARG A 4 23.69 -9.48 5.90
CA ARG A 4 23.29 -10.17 4.66
C ARG A 4 21.79 -10.45 4.63
N SER A 5 21.18 -10.76 5.77
CA SER A 5 19.74 -11.01 5.87
C SER A 5 18.94 -9.71 5.70
N ASP A 6 19.39 -8.61 6.30
CA ASP A 6 18.73 -7.31 6.18
C ASP A 6 18.86 -6.73 4.77
N TRP A 7 20.03 -6.89 4.14
CA TRP A 7 20.22 -6.51 2.75
C TRP A 7 19.28 -7.30 1.81
N LEU A 8 19.16 -8.62 1.98
CA LEU A 8 18.23 -9.44 1.20
C LEU A 8 16.77 -9.01 1.39
N LEU A 9 16.38 -8.65 2.61
CA LEU A 9 15.04 -8.14 2.89
C LEU A 9 14.79 -6.79 2.19
N ARG A 10 15.77 -5.88 2.18
CA ARG A 10 15.68 -4.60 1.47
C ARG A 10 15.57 -4.77 -0.04
N GLU A 11 16.34 -5.68 -0.62
CA GLU A 11 16.23 -6.00 -2.05
C GLU A 11 14.86 -6.57 -2.36
N ARG A 12 14.39 -7.53 -1.55
CA ARG A 12 13.07 -8.11 -1.72
C ARG A 12 11.97 -7.06 -1.58
N ALA A 13 12.07 -6.16 -0.60
CA ALA A 13 11.12 -5.07 -0.43
C ALA A 13 11.12 -4.15 -1.64
N THR A 14 12.28 -3.80 -2.18
CA THR A 14 12.37 -2.99 -3.41
C THR A 14 11.60 -3.65 -4.56
N ILE A 15 11.86 -4.94 -4.83
CA ILE A 15 11.17 -5.71 -5.86
C ILE A 15 9.66 -5.74 -5.63
N VAL A 16 9.20 -6.00 -4.40
CA VAL A 16 7.76 -6.01 -4.08
C VAL A 16 7.13 -4.64 -4.31
N PHE A 17 7.81 -3.55 -3.97
CA PHE A 17 7.28 -2.21 -4.22
C PHE A 17 7.20 -1.88 -5.71
N ASP A 18 8.20 -2.27 -6.48
CA ASP A 18 8.30 -1.92 -7.90
C ASP A 18 7.41 -2.82 -8.78
N ASP A 19 7.30 -4.12 -8.46
CA ASP A 19 6.57 -5.10 -9.29
C ASP A 19 5.14 -5.39 -8.82
N ILE A 20 4.83 -5.06 -7.56
CA ILE A 20 3.53 -5.33 -6.93
C ILE A 20 2.85 -4.04 -6.50
N VAL A 21 3.40 -3.30 -5.52
CA VAL A 21 2.71 -2.14 -4.92
C VAL A 21 2.45 -1.05 -5.95
N GLY A 22 3.49 -0.64 -6.69
CA GLY A 22 3.40 0.39 -7.73
C GLY A 22 2.35 0.03 -8.79
N PRO A 23 2.41 -1.16 -9.41
CA PRO A 23 1.40 -1.61 -10.36
C PRO A 23 -0.02 -1.67 -9.79
N VAL A 24 -0.23 -2.18 -8.56
CA VAL A 24 -1.57 -2.15 -7.93
C VAL A 24 -2.11 -0.72 -7.85
N PHE A 25 -1.26 0.23 -7.45
CA PHE A 25 -1.70 1.63 -7.33
C PHE A 25 -1.95 2.27 -8.69
N ALA A 26 -1.09 2.00 -9.68
CA ALA A 26 -1.27 2.49 -11.04
C ALA A 26 -2.58 1.97 -11.66
N ASP A 27 -2.84 0.67 -11.54
CA ASP A 27 -4.07 0.02 -12.03
C ASP A 27 -5.32 0.64 -11.39
N LEU A 28 -5.27 0.94 -10.08
CA LEU A 28 -6.37 1.58 -9.37
C LEU A 28 -6.55 3.04 -9.79
N VAL A 29 -5.48 3.81 -9.97
CA VAL A 29 -5.57 5.18 -10.48
C VAL A 29 -6.21 5.17 -11.86
N GLU A 30 -5.70 4.37 -12.80
CA GLU A 30 -6.22 4.31 -14.17
C GLU A 30 -7.71 3.93 -14.19
N ARG A 31 -8.09 2.91 -13.41
CA ARG A 31 -9.46 2.40 -13.39
C ARG A 31 -10.48 3.40 -12.83
N TYR A 32 -10.09 4.22 -11.86
CA TYR A 32 -11.04 5.05 -11.12
C TYR A 32 -10.96 6.54 -11.48
N ASP A 33 -9.81 7.05 -11.98
CA ASP A 33 -9.68 8.41 -12.52
C ASP A 33 -10.53 8.58 -13.80
N GLY A 34 -10.77 7.50 -14.56
CA GLY A 34 -11.66 7.48 -15.73
C GLY A 34 -13.16 7.29 -15.44
N ALA A 35 -13.55 6.95 -14.20
CA ALA A 35 -14.92 6.51 -13.88
C ALA A 35 -15.89 7.64 -13.50
N GLY A 36 -15.44 8.90 -13.45
CA GLY A 36 -16.29 10.09 -13.38
C GLY A 36 -16.91 10.44 -12.01
N GLY A 37 -16.42 9.84 -10.92
CA GLY A 37 -16.91 10.16 -9.57
C GLY A 37 -15.91 9.98 -8.43
N LEU A 38 -14.83 9.24 -8.64
CA LEU A 38 -13.78 9.04 -7.65
C LEU A 38 -12.51 9.73 -8.13
N VAL A 39 -11.80 10.38 -7.23
CA VAL A 39 -10.44 10.86 -7.51
C VAL A 39 -9.49 9.93 -6.79
N VAL A 40 -8.66 9.22 -7.55
CA VAL A 40 -7.68 8.28 -7.01
C VAL A 40 -6.30 8.74 -7.43
N LYS A 41 -5.39 8.93 -6.47
CA LYS A 41 -4.00 9.32 -6.78
C LYS A 41 -3.02 8.79 -5.74
N VAL A 42 -1.80 8.52 -6.18
CA VAL A 42 -0.68 8.24 -5.30
C VAL A 42 -0.29 9.52 -4.56
N VAL A 43 -0.06 9.44 -3.25
CA VAL A 43 0.42 10.56 -2.43
C VAL A 43 1.76 10.22 -1.79
N PRO A 44 2.70 11.18 -1.70
CA PRO A 44 4.05 10.90 -1.22
C PRO A 44 4.19 10.96 0.31
N ASP A 45 3.18 11.50 1.01
CA ASP A 45 3.31 11.81 2.44
C ASP A 45 3.22 10.54 3.28
N SER A 46 4.37 10.11 3.82
CA SER A 46 4.42 9.04 4.80
C SER A 46 3.90 9.53 6.16
N PRO A 47 3.01 8.78 6.83
CA PRO A 47 2.79 9.00 8.26
C PRO A 47 4.12 8.78 9.00
N LEU A 48 4.30 9.51 10.11
CA LEU A 48 5.46 9.39 11.01
C LEU A 48 5.38 8.07 11.79
N ILE A 49 5.63 6.95 11.10
CA ILE A 49 5.74 5.63 11.71
C ILE A 49 7.23 5.28 11.78
N LEU A 50 7.74 5.11 12.99
CA LEU A 50 9.15 4.75 13.22
C LEU A 50 9.45 3.36 12.64
N GLY A 51 10.59 3.23 11.96
CA GLY A 51 11.07 1.95 11.42
C GLY A 51 10.52 1.57 10.05
N ILE A 52 9.73 2.43 9.38
CA ILE A 52 9.40 2.24 7.96
C ILE A 52 10.62 2.52 7.11
N GLU A 53 10.98 1.59 6.23
CA GLU A 53 12.07 1.77 5.27
C GLU A 53 11.59 1.94 3.82
N ARG A 54 10.38 1.45 3.47
CA ARG A 54 9.73 1.68 2.17
C ARG A 54 8.24 1.94 2.37
N TYR A 55 7.71 2.89 1.59
CA TYR A 55 6.36 3.41 1.76
C TYR A 55 5.76 3.82 0.41
N SER A 56 4.46 3.60 0.26
CA SER A 56 3.64 4.19 -0.78
C SER A 56 2.23 4.38 -0.24
N SER A 57 1.51 5.42 -0.68
CA SER A 57 0.10 5.55 -0.36
C SER A 57 -0.76 6.00 -1.52
N LEU A 58 -2.02 5.61 -1.42
CA LEU A 58 -3.08 5.89 -2.35
C LEU A 58 -4.16 6.67 -1.62
N MET A 59 -4.49 7.85 -2.13
CA MET A 59 -5.66 8.59 -1.68
C MET A 59 -6.82 8.34 -2.63
N VAL A 60 -7.99 8.09 -2.06
CA VAL A 60 -9.27 7.98 -2.73
C VAL A 60 -10.20 9.04 -2.16
N ARG A 61 -10.65 9.98 -3.00
CA ARG A 61 -11.67 10.97 -2.67
C ARG A 61 -12.98 10.62 -3.35
N ARG A 62 -14.05 10.58 -2.57
CA ARG A 62 -15.42 10.33 -3.02
C ARG A 62 -16.14 11.61 -3.43
N PRO A 63 -17.23 11.53 -4.23
CA PRO A 63 -18.00 12.72 -4.63
C PRO A 63 -18.61 13.49 -3.46
N ASP A 64 -18.89 12.79 -2.35
CA ASP A 64 -19.41 13.36 -1.10
C ASP A 64 -18.33 14.08 -0.26
N GLY A 65 -17.08 14.13 -0.75
CA GLY A 65 -15.96 14.81 -0.10
C GLY A 65 -15.19 13.95 0.90
N ILE A 66 -15.59 12.69 1.11
CA ILE A 66 -14.87 11.78 2.02
C ILE A 66 -13.55 11.38 1.37
N GLU A 67 -12.45 11.57 2.10
CA GLU A 67 -11.11 11.14 1.71
C GLU A 67 -10.68 9.92 2.54
N MET A 68 -10.17 8.91 1.84
CA MET A 68 -9.57 7.71 2.42
C MET A 68 -8.14 7.61 1.92
N ILE A 69 -7.21 7.35 2.82
CA ILE A 69 -5.80 7.17 2.46
C ILE A 69 -5.41 5.77 2.90
N VAL A 70 -5.01 4.97 1.92
CA VAL A 70 -4.46 3.63 2.13
C VAL A 70 -2.95 3.69 1.99
N CYS A 71 -2.24 3.26 3.02
CA CYS A 71 -0.80 3.19 3.04
C CYS A 71 -0.35 1.75 2.90
N VAL A 72 0.66 1.50 2.08
CA VAL A 72 1.39 0.24 2.01
C VAL A 72 2.84 0.50 2.37
N TYR A 73 3.32 -0.16 3.43
CA TYR A 73 4.67 0.04 3.94
C TYR A 73 5.35 -1.24 4.37
N TRP A 74 6.67 -1.20 4.38
CA TRP A 74 7.53 -2.25 4.89
C TRP A 74 8.30 -1.75 6.11
N VAL A 75 8.24 -2.53 7.19
CA VAL A 75 8.99 -2.27 8.43
C VAL A 75 10.37 -2.92 8.29
N GLY A 76 11.43 -2.12 8.46
CA GLY A 76 12.82 -2.54 8.32
C GLY A 76 13.15 -3.77 9.18
N GLY A 77 13.93 -4.70 8.62
CA GLY A 77 14.32 -5.94 9.28
C GLY A 77 13.17 -6.96 9.47
N SER A 78 11.97 -6.68 8.94
CA SER A 78 10.83 -7.60 9.03
C SER A 78 10.57 -8.29 7.68
N GLY A 79 9.98 -9.48 7.71
CA GLY A 79 9.40 -10.12 6.52
C GLY A 79 7.96 -9.66 6.23
N ARG A 80 7.53 -8.50 6.74
CA ARG A 80 6.12 -8.09 6.77
C ARG A 80 5.88 -6.83 5.94
N LEU A 81 4.95 -6.94 5.00
CA LEU A 81 4.36 -5.80 4.28
C LEU A 81 3.01 -5.48 4.93
N VAL A 82 2.74 -4.22 5.24
CA VAL A 82 1.50 -3.79 5.88
C VAL A 82 0.72 -2.89 4.94
N ALA A 83 -0.58 -3.13 4.81
CA ALA A 83 -1.54 -2.24 4.16
C ALA A 83 -2.55 -1.75 5.21
N GLU A 84 -2.78 -0.45 5.34
CA GLU A 84 -3.71 0.11 6.33
C GLU A 84 -4.44 1.35 5.80
N ASN A 85 -5.63 1.61 6.33
CA ASN A 85 -6.30 2.90 6.14
C ASN A 85 -6.01 3.83 7.32
N ILE A 86 -5.34 4.96 7.09
CA ILE A 86 -4.87 5.84 8.17
C ILE A 86 -5.98 6.62 8.89
N HIS A 87 -7.13 6.83 8.24
CA HIS A 87 -8.30 7.45 8.89
C HIS A 87 -9.11 6.45 9.70
N MET A 88 -8.95 5.16 9.41
CA MET A 88 -9.57 4.05 10.14
C MET A 88 -8.48 3.11 10.65
N VAL A 89 -7.69 3.57 11.63
CA VAL A 89 -6.56 2.84 12.25
C VAL A 89 -6.91 1.41 12.69
N THR A 90 -8.21 1.09 12.84
CA THR A 90 -8.74 -0.24 13.13
C THR A 90 -8.70 -1.23 11.95
N LEU A 91 -8.42 -0.80 10.71
CA LEU A 91 -8.39 -1.64 9.53
C LEU A 91 -6.98 -1.69 8.92
N SER A 92 -6.26 -2.76 9.23
CA SER A 92 -4.97 -3.10 8.62
C SER A 92 -4.89 -4.56 8.21
N LYS A 93 -4.01 -4.84 7.26
CA LYS A 93 -3.68 -6.18 6.79
C LYS A 93 -2.17 -6.31 6.72
N THR A 94 -1.65 -7.41 7.26
CA THR A 94 -0.24 -7.79 7.09
C THR A 94 -0.14 -8.91 6.06
N PHE A 95 0.86 -8.80 5.20
CA PHE A 95 1.28 -9.80 4.23
C PHE A 95 2.71 -10.23 4.52
N ASP A 96 3.04 -11.45 4.13
CA ASP A 96 4.42 -11.90 4.06
C ASP A 96 5.07 -11.37 2.77
N LEU A 97 6.19 -10.67 2.94
CA LEU A 97 6.95 -10.03 1.86
C LEU A 97 7.42 -11.04 0.78
N PHE A 98 7.59 -12.30 1.15
CA PHE A 98 8.06 -13.33 0.24
C PHE A 98 6.94 -13.96 -0.60
N THR A 99 5.71 -13.89 -0.13
CA THR A 99 4.56 -14.60 -0.73
C THR A 99 3.43 -13.69 -1.19
N VAL A 100 3.47 -12.40 -0.86
CA VAL A 100 2.47 -11.42 -1.32
C VAL A 100 2.37 -11.41 -2.85
N THR A 101 1.13 -11.37 -3.35
CA THR A 101 0.82 -11.27 -4.78
C THR A 101 0.10 -9.96 -5.09
N ARG A 102 0.06 -9.62 -6.38
CA ARG A 102 -0.64 -8.42 -6.87
C ARG A 102 -2.13 -8.49 -6.60
N GLU A 103 -2.74 -9.65 -6.82
CA GLU A 103 -4.17 -9.87 -6.67
C GLU A 103 -4.59 -9.69 -5.21
N ALA A 104 -3.87 -10.34 -4.28
CA ALA A 104 -4.16 -10.27 -2.86
C ALA A 104 -3.98 -8.85 -2.30
N LEU A 105 -2.94 -8.13 -2.75
CA LEU A 105 -2.76 -6.74 -2.36
C LEU A 105 -3.84 -5.84 -2.96
N ASN A 106 -4.20 -6.03 -4.23
CA ASN A 106 -5.22 -5.24 -4.91
C ASN A 106 -6.60 -5.37 -4.25
N GLU A 107 -7.04 -6.60 -3.96
CA GLU A 107 -8.29 -6.85 -3.24
C GLU A 107 -8.30 -6.12 -1.89
N GLN A 108 -7.22 -6.22 -1.13
CA GLN A 108 -7.13 -5.58 0.17
C GLN A 108 -7.10 -4.05 0.09
N VAL A 109 -6.36 -3.47 -0.87
CA VAL A 109 -6.31 -2.02 -1.05
C VAL A 109 -7.69 -1.49 -1.45
N ARG A 110 -8.44 -2.21 -2.30
CA ARG A 110 -9.81 -1.85 -2.68
C ARG A 110 -10.77 -1.90 -1.49
N PHE A 111 -10.68 -2.93 -0.66
CA PHE A 111 -11.43 -3.01 0.59
C PHE A 111 -11.10 -1.83 1.54
N LEU A 112 -9.80 -1.59 1.79
CA LEU A 112 -9.34 -0.54 2.71
C LEU A 112 -9.69 0.86 2.24
N SER A 113 -9.74 1.08 0.92
CA SER A 113 -10.14 2.35 0.31
C SER A 113 -11.66 2.49 0.12
N GLY A 114 -12.45 1.50 0.57
CA GLY A 114 -13.91 1.52 0.42
C GLY A 114 -14.40 1.47 -1.03
N LEU A 115 -13.55 1.00 -1.96
CA LEU A 115 -13.87 0.80 -3.37
C LEU A 115 -14.64 -0.51 -3.60
N GLU A 116 -14.55 -1.45 -2.67
CA GLU A 116 -15.37 -2.66 -2.60
C GLU A 116 -16.02 -2.79 -1.21
N ARG A 117 -17.24 -3.36 -1.17
CA ARG A 117 -17.98 -3.70 0.05
C ARG A 117 -18.01 -5.21 0.23
#